data_AF-T1AM67-F1
#
_entry.id   AF-T1AM67-F1
#
_cell.length_a   1.000
_cell.length_b   1.000
_cell.length_c   1.000
_cell.angle_alpha   90.00
_cell.angle_beta   90.00
_cell.angle_gamma   90.00
#
_symmetry.space_group_name_H-M   'P 1'
#
loop_
_entity.id
_entity.type
_entity.pdbx_description
1 polymer ?
#
loop_
_entity_poly.entity_id
_entity_poly.type
_entity_poly.pdbx_seq_one_letter_code
_entity_poly.pdbx_strand_id
1 'polypeptide(L)'
;RALAMVNNLHVALKQHIEAVSWMSPATKAKVMEKWKTLLPKIGYPDKWRDWNGLSVTPDNYFANIERATAFNYRYDLAKIGKPTDRQDWA
;
A
#
# COMPACT_ATOMS: atom_id res chain seq x y z
N ARG A 1 -15.42 -0.11 -13.22
CA ARG A 1 -16.26 0.92 -12.56
C ARG A 1 -15.54 1.58 -11.39
N ALA A 2 -14.95 0.83 -10.44
CA ALA A 2 -14.22 1.40 -9.30
C ALA A 2 -13.05 2.33 -9.70
N LEU A 3 -12.20 1.92 -10.66
CA LEU A 3 -11.08 2.75 -11.13
C LEU A 3 -11.53 4.13 -11.66
N ALA A 4 -12.58 4.15 -12.48
CA ALA A 4 -13.14 5.39 -13.02
C ALA A 4 -13.65 6.31 -11.89
N MET A 5 -14.33 5.74 -10.88
CA MET A 5 -14.79 6.50 -9.71
C MET A 5 -13.62 7.07 -8.91
N VAL A 6 -12.58 6.28 -8.65
CA VAL A 6 -11.38 6.74 -7.93
C VAL A 6 -10.67 7.86 -8.68
N ASN A 7 -10.56 7.75 -10.01
CA ASN A 7 -9.98 8.81 -10.84
C ASN A 7 -10.81 10.10 -10.76
N ASN A 8 -12.14 10.00 -10.83
CA ASN A 8 -13.02 11.15 -10.71
C ASN A 8 -12.88 11.83 -9.33
N LEU A 9 -12.78 11.05 -8.25
CA LEU A 9 -12.55 11.57 -6.90
C LEU A 9 -11.18 12.24 -6.77
N HIS A 10 -10.14 11.68 -7.40
CA HIS A 10 -8.80 12.25 -7.40
C HIS A 10 -8.78 13.63 -8.08
N VAL A 11 -9.48 13.77 -9.20
CA VAL A 11 -9.68 15.06 -9.91
C VAL A 11 -10.48 16.05 -9.07
N ALA A 12 -11.61 15.63 -8.49
CA ALA A 12 -12.46 16.49 -7.67
C ALA A 12 -11.72 17.01 -6.43
N LEU A 13 -10.89 16.17 -5.80
CA LEU A 13 -10.07 16.57 -4.65
C LEU A 13 -9.06 17.67 -5.03
N LYS A 14 -8.42 17.58 -6.21
CA LYS A 14 -7.53 18.64 -6.71
C LYS A 14 -8.27 19.97 -6.84
N GLN A 15 -9.42 19.96 -7.50
CA GLN A 15 -10.24 21.16 -7.69
C GLN A 15 -10.63 21.78 -6.35
N HIS A 16 -11.00 20.95 -5.36
CA HIS A 16 -11.32 21.42 -4.02
C HIS A 16 -10.11 22.08 -3.33
N ILE A 17 -8.94 21.45 -3.35
CA ILE A 17 -7.71 21.98 -2.75
C ILE A 17 -7.33 23.35 -3.36
N GLU A 18 -7.50 23.49 -4.67
CA GLU A 18 -7.22 24.75 -5.37
C GLU A 18 -8.19 25.86 -4.96
N ALA A 19 -9.47 25.52 -4.73
CA ALA A 19 -10.54 26.47 -4.43
C ALA A 19 -10.62 26.96 -2.98
N VAL A 20 -10.11 26.21 -1.99
CA VAL A 20 -10.30 26.60 -0.58
C VAL A 20 -9.60 27.92 -0.22
N SER A 21 -10.28 28.81 0.49
CA SER A 21 -9.74 30.14 0.86
C SER A 21 -8.90 30.13 2.14
N TRP A 22 -9.05 29.11 2.98
CA TRP A 22 -8.41 29.04 4.30
C TRP A 22 -6.94 28.59 4.26
N MET A 23 -6.48 28.00 3.14
CA MET A 23 -5.09 27.56 2.99
C MET A 23 -4.21 28.62 2.34
N SER A 24 -3.01 28.83 2.90
CA SER A 24 -1.99 29.67 2.29
C SER A 24 -1.52 29.10 0.93
N PRO A 25 -1.01 29.93 0.01
CA PRO A 25 -0.45 29.46 -1.26
C PRO A 25 0.69 28.45 -1.09
N ALA A 26 1.56 28.66 -0.09
CA ALA A 26 2.67 27.75 0.20
C ALA A 26 2.18 26.36 0.66
N THR A 27 1.16 26.34 1.52
CA THR A 27 0.52 25.09 1.96
C THR A 27 -0.14 24.36 0.79
N LYS A 28 -0.88 25.08 -0.06
CA LYS A 28 -1.51 24.49 -1.26
C LYS A 28 -0.47 23.84 -2.17
N ALA A 29 0.68 24.47 -2.40
CA ALA A 29 1.76 23.89 -3.20
C ALA A 29 2.24 22.54 -2.62
N LYS A 30 2.45 22.45 -1.30
CA LYS A 30 2.84 21.21 -0.62
C LYS A 30 1.77 20.13 -0.67
N VAL A 31 0.51 20.51 -0.53
CA VAL A 31 -0.60 19.57 -0.69
C VAL A 31 -0.65 19.04 -2.13
N MET A 32 -0.40 19.89 -3.14
CA MET A 32 -0.35 19.48 -4.54
C MET A 32 0.83 18.55 -4.85
N GLU A 33 2.00 18.75 -4.21
CA GLU A 33 3.11 17.78 -4.26
C GLU A 33 2.66 16.41 -3.74
N LYS A 34 1.98 16.36 -2.58
CA LYS A 34 1.44 15.11 -2.02
C LYS A 34 0.35 14.49 -2.88
N TRP A 35 -0.54 15.30 -3.46
CA TRP A 35 -1.62 14.82 -4.32
C TRP A 35 -1.09 14.07 -5.54
N LYS A 36 0.02 14.55 -6.14
CA LYS A 36 0.69 13.89 -7.27
C LYS A 36 1.31 12.54 -6.92
N THR A 37 1.62 12.29 -5.64
CA THR A 37 2.23 11.03 -5.21
C THR A 37 1.21 9.98 -4.80
N LEU A 38 -0.09 10.28 -4.79
CA LEU A 38 -1.13 9.30 -4.47
C LEU A 38 -1.11 8.15 -5.48
N LEU A 39 -1.02 6.91 -4.97
CA LEU A 39 -1.04 5.69 -5.77
C LEU A 39 -2.27 4.86 -5.36
N PRO A 40 -3.33 4.80 -6.18
CA PRO A 40 -4.51 4.02 -5.85
C PRO A 40 -4.22 2.51 -5.97
N LYS A 41 -4.54 1.76 -4.92
CA LYS A 41 -4.51 0.29 -4.88
C LYS A 41 -5.95 -0.23 -4.85
N ILE A 42 -6.40 -0.86 -5.95
CA ILE A 42 -7.82 -1.19 -6.16
C ILE A 42 -7.96 -2.68 -6.48
N GLY A 43 -8.71 -3.41 -5.65
CA GLY A 43 -9.04 -4.82 -5.88
C GLY A 43 -7.96 -5.79 -5.42
N TYR A 44 -6.83 -5.85 -6.12
CA TYR A 44 -5.75 -6.82 -5.87
C TYR A 44 -4.38 -6.27 -6.31
N PRO A 45 -3.27 -6.81 -5.79
CA PRO A 45 -1.93 -6.44 -6.23
C PRO A 45 -1.63 -6.91 -7.65
N ASP A 46 -0.85 -6.11 -8.39
CA ASP A 46 -0.29 -6.54 -9.67
C ASP A 46 0.71 -7.69 -9.50
N LYS A 47 1.39 -7.74 -8.34
CA LYS A 47 2.35 -8.79 -7.98
C LYS A 47 2.06 -9.34 -6.59
N TRP A 48 1.79 -10.64 -6.52
CA TRP A 48 1.62 -11.35 -5.26
C TRP A 48 2.96 -11.62 -4.57
N ARG A 49 2.93 -11.64 -3.24
CA ARG A 49 4.06 -12.06 -2.41
C ARG A 49 4.39 -13.53 -2.65
N ASP A 50 5.69 -13.83 -2.63
CA ASP A 50 6.19 -15.20 -2.67
C ASP A 50 6.06 -15.90 -1.31
N TRP A 51 5.60 -17.15 -1.35
CA TRP A 51 5.43 -18.05 -0.21
C TRP A 51 6.38 -19.24 -0.24
N ASN A 52 7.31 -19.28 -1.20
CA ASN A 52 8.34 -20.30 -1.27
C ASN A 52 9.10 -20.40 0.06
N GLY A 53 9.23 -21.63 0.57
CA GLY A 53 9.88 -21.91 1.84
C GLY A 53 8.95 -21.94 3.05
N LEU A 54 7.66 -21.64 2.91
CA LEU A 54 6.64 -21.96 3.92
C LEU A 54 6.14 -23.39 3.72
N SER A 55 6.24 -24.22 4.75
CA SER A 55 5.71 -25.59 4.77
C SER A 55 4.50 -25.69 5.71
N VAL A 56 3.41 -26.27 5.20
CA VAL A 56 2.14 -26.46 5.90
C VAL A 56 1.69 -27.90 5.71
N THR A 57 1.38 -28.61 6.80
CA THR A 57 0.90 -30.01 6.77
C THR A 57 -0.53 -30.12 7.33
N PRO A 58 -1.41 -30.98 6.78
CA PRO A 58 -2.82 -31.03 7.21
C PRO A 58 -3.03 -31.56 8.63
N ASP A 59 -2.05 -32.26 9.18
CA ASP A 59 -2.12 -33.03 10.43
C ASP A 59 -1.66 -32.26 11.67
N ASN A 60 -1.04 -31.08 11.54
CA ASN A 60 -0.47 -30.36 12.67
C ASN A 60 -0.67 -28.84 12.59
N TYR A 61 -1.85 -28.39 13.05
CA TYR A 61 -2.22 -26.98 13.06
C TYR A 61 -1.24 -26.10 13.84
N PHE A 62 -0.89 -26.47 15.07
CA PHE A 62 -0.05 -25.65 15.94
C PHE A 62 1.34 -25.41 15.31
N ALA A 63 1.99 -26.48 14.84
CA ALA A 63 3.29 -26.37 14.19
C ALA A 63 3.21 -25.53 12.90
N ASN A 64 2.10 -25.56 12.16
CA ASN A 64 1.93 -24.70 10.99
C ASN A 64 1.88 -23.22 11.36
N ILE A 65 1.19 -22.86 12.45
CA ILE A 65 1.14 -21.48 12.94
C ILE A 65 2.53 -21.00 13.35
N GLU A 66 3.30 -21.83 14.05
CA GLU A 66 4.69 -21.50 14.41
C GLU A 66 5.57 -21.28 13.17
N ARG A 67 5.48 -22.17 12.17
CA ARG A 67 6.22 -22.03 10.89
C ARG A 67 5.81 -20.77 10.14
N ALA A 68 4.52 -20.47 10.05
CA ALA A 68 4.00 -19.28 9.39
C ALA A 68 4.47 -18.00 10.09
N THR A 69 4.46 -17.99 11.43
CA THR A 69 4.93 -16.87 12.25
C THR A 69 6.42 -16.61 12.00
N ALA A 70 7.25 -17.65 12.07
CA ALA A 70 8.69 -17.53 11.81
C ALA A 70 8.98 -17.11 10.35
N PHE A 71 8.19 -17.59 9.38
CA PHE A 71 8.31 -17.20 7.98
C PHE A 71 8.01 -15.71 7.77
N ASN A 72 6.92 -15.21 8.34
CA ASN A 72 6.55 -13.79 8.25
C ASN A 72 7.55 -12.89 8.96
N TYR A 73 8.03 -13.29 10.14
CA TYR A 73 9.08 -12.54 10.83
C TYR A 73 10.34 -12.37 9.97
N ARG A 74 10.81 -13.45 9.34
CA ARG A 74 11.97 -13.37 8.42
C ARG A 74 11.69 -12.49 7.19
N TYR A 75 10.48 -12.51 6.65
CA TYR A 75 10.09 -11.66 5.54
C TYR A 75 10.18 -10.17 5.90
N ASP A 76 9.69 -9.78 7.08
CA ASP A 76 9.74 -8.39 7.52
C ASP A 76 11.16 -7.94 7.87
N LEU A 77 11.96 -8.80 8.52
CA LEU A 77 13.38 -8.53 8.73
C LEU A 77 14.13 -8.32 7.40
N ALA A 78 13.78 -9.06 6.36
CA ALA A 78 14.41 -8.94 5.04
C ALA A 78 14.10 -7.59 4.34
N LYS A 79 13.18 -6.78 4.87
CA LYS A 79 12.91 -5.40 4.39
C LYS A 79 13.90 -4.39 4.97
N ILE A 80 14.60 -4.70 6.07
CA ILE A 80 15.53 -3.76 6.72
C ILE A 80 16.67 -3.41 5.76
N GLY A 81 16.97 -2.12 5.62
CA GLY A 81 18.03 -1.61 4.75
C GLY A 81 17.70 -1.60 3.26
N LYS A 82 16.47 -2.00 2.85
CA LYS A 82 16.00 -1.95 1.47
C LYS A 82 15.08 -0.75 1.23
N PRO A 83 15.01 -0.22 0.00
CA PRO A 83 14.03 0.80 -0.34
C PRO A 83 12.60 0.28 -0.15
N THR A 84 11.70 1.15 0.27
CA THR A 84 10.28 0.81 0.40
C THR A 84 9.68 0.49 -0.97
N ASP A 85 9.08 -0.69 -1.09
CA ASP A 85 8.27 -1.05 -2.25
C ASP A 85 6.88 -0.41 -2.13
N ARG A 86 6.58 0.54 -3.01
CA ARG A 86 5.28 1.23 -3.03
C ARG A 86 4.16 0.37 -3.58
N GLN A 87 4.49 -0.72 -4.29
CA GLN A 87 3.55 -1.67 -4.85
C GLN A 87 3.19 -2.80 -3.88
N ASP A 88 3.93 -3.02 -2.78
CA ASP A 88 3.60 -4.04 -1.77
C ASP A 88 2.27 -3.70 -1.07
N TRP A 89 1.38 -4.69 -0.92
CA TRP A 89 0.06 -4.52 -0.28
C TRP A 89 0.07 -4.90 1.20
N ALA A 90 1.10 -5.61 1.66
CA ALA A 90 1.27 -6.03 3.05
C ALA A 90 1.80 -4.91 3.95
#